data_AF-A0A9J7K9Z8-F1
#
_entry.id   AF-A0A9J7K9Z8-F1
#
_cell.length_a   1.000
_cell.length_b   1.000
_cell.length_c   1.000
_cell.angle_alpha   90.00
_cell.angle_beta   90.00
_cell.angle_gamma   90.00
#
_symmetry.space_group_name_H-M   'P 1'
#
loop_
_entity.id
_entity.type
_entity.pdbx_description
1 polymer ?
#
loop_
_entity_poly.entity_id
_entity_poly.type
_entity_poly.pdbx_seq_one_letter_code
_entity_poly.pdbx_strand_id
1 'polypeptide(L)'
;MATAAVVAAAAERDMQAMRVPGKLKDPEDSKHWECDKGSTDILIICHDQLNVFGQDGHHIDDTRKRISLASSHSEEAAHCSPTHVEMTENDLAGKQHEIEELTQQLEGMRAIYGTEVLQRVSYEFEAAIKKRDSIITRLAANMQQSRKKTDQILEEFFQLTERSEKVQIQEQHVLSVFNFQARETLQRSPHSSAAAELVLLKQQVHDQQQLLEQQYRLLKDSQKKEEEFKNEVTFLQERLKVYEMVKLDVSWLVTAL
;
A
#
# COMPACT_ATOMS: atom_id res chain seq x y z
N MET A 1 -41.14 6.88 -6.67
CA MET A 1 -40.58 6.53 -5.34
C MET A 1 -39.65 5.31 -5.35
N ALA A 2 -39.81 4.33 -6.25
CA ALA A 2 -38.92 3.16 -6.34
C ALA A 2 -37.48 3.49 -6.78
N THR A 3 -37.25 4.59 -7.48
CA THR A 3 -35.92 5.00 -7.99
C THR A 3 -35.01 5.62 -6.92
N ALA A 4 -35.56 6.35 -5.95
CA ALA A 4 -34.77 6.99 -4.89
C ALA A 4 -34.19 5.97 -3.90
N ALA A 5 -34.93 4.89 -3.61
CA ALA A 5 -34.48 3.84 -2.70
C ALA A 5 -33.33 2.99 -3.28
N VAL A 6 -33.30 2.81 -4.60
CA VAL A 6 -32.22 2.06 -5.28
C VAL A 6 -30.94 2.90 -5.34
N VAL A 7 -31.05 4.21 -5.53
CA VAL A 7 -29.90 5.13 -5.53
C VAL A 7 -29.30 5.28 -4.13
N ALA A 8 -30.15 5.36 -3.09
CA ALA A 8 -29.67 5.40 -1.70
C ALA A 8 -28.92 4.12 -1.30
N ALA A 9 -29.43 2.95 -1.68
CA ALA A 9 -28.80 1.65 -1.38
C ALA A 9 -27.48 1.45 -2.15
N ALA A 10 -27.31 2.06 -3.33
CA ALA A 10 -26.06 2.03 -4.07
C ALA A 10 -25.00 2.95 -3.44
N ALA A 11 -25.40 4.15 -2.99
CA ALA A 11 -24.50 5.09 -2.31
C ALA A 11 -23.99 4.55 -0.96
N GLU A 12 -24.83 3.79 -0.24
CA GLU A 12 -24.48 3.22 1.06
C GLU A 12 -23.46 2.06 0.94
N ARG A 13 -23.55 1.27 -0.16
CA ARG A 13 -22.56 0.23 -0.48
C ARG A 13 -21.18 0.81 -0.85
N ASP A 14 -21.15 1.92 -1.59
CA ASP A 14 -19.89 2.57 -1.97
C ASP A 14 -19.22 3.28 -0.77
N MET A 15 -19.99 3.84 0.17
CA MET A 15 -19.42 4.40 1.41
C MET A 15 -18.83 3.34 2.36
N GLN A 16 -19.39 2.11 2.38
CA GLN A 16 -18.84 1.02 3.19
C GLN A 16 -17.59 0.38 2.57
N ALA A 17 -17.41 0.46 1.26
CA ALA A 17 -16.19 -0.01 0.58
C ALA A 17 -14.96 0.88 0.82
N MET A 18 -15.15 2.17 1.19
CA MET A 18 -14.05 3.10 1.53
C MET A 18 -13.65 3.10 3.01
N ARG A 19 -14.28 2.27 3.85
CA ARG A 19 -13.98 2.20 5.28
C ARG A 19 -12.75 1.33 5.54
N VAL A 20 -11.56 1.93 5.46
CA VAL A 20 -10.32 1.31 5.93
C VAL A 20 -10.41 1.10 7.45
N PRO A 21 -10.15 -0.10 8.01
CA PRO A 21 -10.12 -0.31 9.45
C PRO A 21 -8.80 0.24 10.03
N GLY A 22 -8.73 1.55 10.23
CA GLY A 22 -7.69 2.22 10.99
C GLY A 22 -8.28 2.75 12.29
N LYS A 23 -7.79 2.27 13.44
CA LYS A 23 -8.12 2.85 14.75
C LYS A 23 -7.80 4.33 14.75
N LEU A 24 -8.83 5.18 14.77
CA LEU A 24 -8.69 6.60 15.07
C LEU A 24 -8.19 6.71 16.51
N LYS A 25 -6.94 7.15 16.67
CA LYS A 25 -6.40 7.60 17.96
C LYS A 25 -6.71 9.10 18.07
N ASP A 26 -7.13 9.53 19.25
CA ASP A 26 -7.64 10.87 19.53
C ASP A 26 -6.69 12.02 19.10
N PRO A 27 -7.25 13.21 18.78
CA PRO A 27 -6.49 14.33 18.22
C PRO A 27 -6.01 15.27 19.33
N GLU A 28 -5.02 14.85 20.11
CA GLU A 28 -4.23 15.77 20.94
C GLU A 28 -2.75 15.44 20.83
N ASP A 29 -2.16 15.81 19.70
CA ASP A 29 -0.73 16.12 19.59
C ASP A 29 -0.51 16.94 18.30
N SER A 30 -1.08 18.14 18.31
CA SER A 30 -0.74 19.18 17.33
C SER A 30 0.64 19.74 17.69
N LYS A 31 1.69 19.10 17.18
CA LYS A 31 3.03 19.68 17.10
C LYS A 31 3.36 19.94 15.64
N HIS A 32 3.16 21.20 15.25
CA HIS A 32 4.06 21.99 14.40
C HIS A 32 4.86 21.19 13.36
N TRP A 33 4.33 21.07 12.14
CA TRP A 33 5.18 20.73 10.99
C TRP A 33 5.74 22.04 10.44
N GLU A 34 6.87 22.47 10.97
CA GLU A 34 7.69 23.49 10.33
C GLU A 34 8.29 22.86 9.07
N CYS A 35 8.00 23.46 7.91
CA CYS A 35 8.59 23.11 6.63
C CYS A 35 10.06 23.51 6.65
N ASP A 36 10.93 22.58 7.05
CA ASP A 36 12.37 22.80 7.04
C ASP A 36 12.87 22.78 5.58
N LYS A 37 13.11 23.97 5.04
CA LYS A 37 13.83 24.18 3.80
C LYS A 37 15.32 24.22 4.13
N GLY A 38 16.00 23.07 4.16
CA GLY A 38 17.44 23.04 4.33
C GLY A 38 18.04 21.64 4.36
N SER A 39 19.05 21.41 3.51
CA SER A 39 19.96 20.26 3.46
C SER A 39 19.35 18.86 3.47
N THR A 40 19.09 18.32 2.29
CA THR A 40 19.20 16.86 2.07
C THR A 40 20.65 16.53 1.71
N ASP A 41 21.55 16.67 2.69
CA ASP A 41 22.88 16.07 2.59
C ASP A 41 22.71 14.57 2.78
N ILE A 42 22.62 13.85 1.66
CA ILE A 42 22.70 12.39 1.67
C ILE A 42 24.15 12.03 2.03
N LEU A 43 24.35 11.67 3.29
CA LEU A 43 25.60 11.11 3.79
C LEU A 43 25.87 9.77 3.06
N ILE A 44 26.72 9.82 2.04
CA ILE A 44 27.26 8.61 1.40
C ILE A 44 28.31 8.06 2.36
N ILE A 45 27.96 7.00 3.10
CA ILE A 45 28.96 6.21 3.83
C ILE A 45 29.70 5.36 2.80
N CYS A 46 30.81 5.87 2.28
CA CYS A 46 31.81 5.06 1.60
C CYS A 46 32.53 4.21 2.66
N HIS A 47 32.31 2.90 2.63
CA HIS A 47 33.05 1.96 3.48
C HIS A 47 34.37 1.62 2.77
N ASP A 48 35.41 2.41 3.00
CA ASP A 48 36.78 2.03 2.63
C ASP A 48 37.27 0.97 3.63
N GLN A 49 37.20 -0.30 3.23
CA GLN A 49 37.92 -1.38 3.91
C GLN A 49 39.27 -1.58 3.22
N LEU A 50 40.26 -0.79 3.65
CA LEU A 50 41.67 -1.15 3.50
C LEU A 50 42.35 -0.86 4.84
N ASN A 51 42.46 -1.88 5.70
CA ASN A 51 43.61 -2.00 6.56
C ASN A 51 43.87 -3.46 6.97
N VAL A 52 44.88 -4.01 6.30
CA VAL A 52 45.94 -4.91 6.79
C VAL A 52 45.71 -5.51 8.19
N PHE A 53 45.33 -6.79 8.23
CA PHE A 53 45.54 -7.64 9.39
C PHE A 53 46.93 -8.28 9.30
N GLY A 54 47.71 -8.11 10.35
CA GLY A 54 49.02 -8.73 10.53
C GLY A 54 49.65 -8.33 11.86
N GLN A 55 48.96 -8.58 12.97
CA GLN A 55 49.61 -8.73 14.28
C GLN A 55 49.90 -10.22 14.49
N ASP A 56 51.14 -10.56 14.83
CA ASP A 56 51.46 -11.13 16.15
C ASP A 56 52.96 -11.45 16.26
N GLY A 57 53.54 -10.97 17.35
CA GLY A 57 54.89 -11.33 17.76
C GLY A 57 54.91 -12.67 18.50
N HIS A 58 56.05 -13.36 18.42
CA HIS A 58 56.72 -14.12 19.49
C HIS A 58 57.70 -15.10 18.81
N HIS A 59 59.01 -14.91 19.01
CA HIS A 59 59.89 -15.89 19.68
C HIS A 59 61.36 -15.47 19.47
N ILE A 60 61.89 -14.74 20.45
CA ILE A 60 63.33 -14.73 20.72
C ILE A 60 63.57 -15.99 21.56
N ASP A 61 64.04 -17.08 20.94
CA ASP A 61 64.93 -18.10 21.56
C ASP A 61 65.25 -19.24 20.59
N ASP A 62 66.13 -19.03 19.60
CA ASP A 62 66.88 -20.17 19.00
C ASP A 62 68.20 -19.77 18.31
N THR A 63 68.70 -18.55 18.54
CA THR A 63 69.94 -18.08 17.88
C THR A 63 71.22 -18.45 18.63
N ARG A 64 71.13 -19.18 19.75
CA ARG A 64 72.31 -19.57 20.56
C ARG A 64 72.72 -21.04 20.45
N LYS A 65 71.96 -21.88 19.75
CA LYS A 65 72.25 -23.33 19.67
C LYS A 65 72.27 -23.93 18.27
N ARG A 66 72.50 -23.10 17.24
CA ARG A 66 72.82 -23.58 15.88
C ARG A 66 74.16 -23.10 15.32
N ILE A 67 74.85 -22.16 15.98
CA ILE A 67 76.17 -21.68 15.52
C ILE A 67 77.29 -22.69 15.84
N SER A 68 77.05 -23.68 16.72
CA SER A 68 78.11 -24.61 17.16
C SER A 68 78.00 -26.04 16.60
N LEU A 69 77.03 -26.36 15.74
CA LEU A 69 76.82 -27.73 15.24
C LEU A 69 76.53 -27.82 13.73
N ALA A 70 76.66 -26.72 12.98
CA ALA A 70 76.63 -26.73 11.52
C ALA A 70 78.03 -26.59 10.87
N SER A 71 79.10 -26.79 11.65
CA SER A 71 80.49 -26.71 11.15
C SER A 71 81.06 -28.08 10.74
N SER A 72 80.23 -29.12 10.61
CA SER A 72 80.68 -30.43 10.15
C SER A 72 79.54 -31.16 9.44
N HIS A 73 79.73 -31.37 8.13
CA HIS A 73 78.78 -31.89 7.11
C HIS A 73 77.86 -30.86 6.43
N SER A 74 78.46 -30.04 5.56
CA SER A 74 77.84 -29.73 4.25
C SER A 74 78.92 -29.28 3.24
N GLU A 75 79.86 -30.17 2.93
CA GLU A 75 80.84 -29.96 1.86
C GLU A 75 80.25 -30.27 0.46
N GLU A 76 78.95 -30.58 0.35
CA GLU A 76 78.24 -30.61 -0.93
C GLU A 76 77.42 -29.33 -1.22
N ALA A 77 77.34 -28.36 -0.28
CA ALA A 77 76.55 -27.13 -0.46
C ALA A 77 77.37 -25.89 -0.88
N ALA A 78 78.68 -26.03 -1.09
CA ALA A 78 79.57 -24.90 -1.37
C ALA A 78 80.22 -24.94 -2.77
N HIS A 79 79.73 -25.78 -3.69
CA HIS A 79 80.11 -25.73 -5.10
C HIS A 79 79.03 -25.05 -5.94
N CYS A 80 78.59 -23.86 -5.52
CA CYS A 80 77.93 -22.95 -6.45
C CYS A 80 79.04 -22.27 -7.25
N SER A 81 79.24 -22.67 -8.50
CA SER A 81 80.17 -21.95 -9.38
C SER A 81 79.70 -20.49 -9.50
N PRO A 82 80.62 -19.49 -9.56
CA PRO A 82 80.23 -18.09 -9.76
C PRO A 82 79.25 -17.90 -10.93
N THR A 83 79.41 -18.71 -11.98
CA THR A 83 78.52 -18.79 -13.15
C THR A 83 77.10 -19.24 -12.81
N HIS A 84 76.93 -20.18 -11.88
CA HIS A 84 75.60 -20.63 -11.45
C HIS A 84 74.87 -19.56 -10.64
N VAL A 85 75.57 -18.83 -9.76
CA VAL A 85 74.99 -17.68 -9.02
C VAL A 85 74.55 -16.59 -10.00
N GLU A 86 75.44 -16.19 -10.91
CA GLU A 86 75.17 -15.17 -11.93
C GLU A 86 73.98 -15.55 -12.84
N MET A 87 73.87 -16.82 -13.23
CA MET A 87 72.74 -17.30 -14.02
C MET A 87 71.42 -17.21 -13.23
N THR A 88 71.41 -17.58 -11.95
CA THR A 88 70.22 -17.43 -11.09
C THR A 88 69.85 -15.99 -10.79
N GLU A 89 70.83 -15.08 -10.65
CA GLU A 89 70.61 -13.65 -10.47
C GLU A 89 70.01 -13.02 -11.74
N ASN A 90 70.51 -13.38 -12.92
CA ASN A 90 69.96 -12.95 -14.19
C ASN A 90 68.53 -13.48 -14.41
N ASP A 91 68.25 -14.74 -14.06
CA ASP A 91 66.89 -15.31 -14.14
C ASP A 91 65.93 -14.62 -13.17
N LEU A 92 66.37 -14.28 -11.95
CA LEU A 92 65.58 -13.53 -10.99
C LEU A 92 65.33 -12.10 -11.44
N ALA A 93 66.34 -11.43 -12.01
CA ALA A 93 66.19 -10.11 -12.59
C ALA A 93 65.22 -10.12 -13.79
N GLY A 94 65.28 -11.15 -14.63
CA GLY A 94 64.33 -11.37 -15.72
C GLY A 94 62.90 -11.55 -15.24
N LYS A 95 62.69 -12.41 -14.23
CA LYS A 95 61.38 -12.62 -13.60
C LYS A 95 60.86 -11.36 -12.90
N GLN A 96 61.74 -10.60 -12.24
CA GLN A 96 61.37 -9.34 -11.60
C GLN A 96 60.90 -8.32 -12.65
N HIS A 97 61.59 -8.23 -13.79
CA HIS A 97 61.18 -7.37 -14.90
C HIS A 97 59.84 -7.81 -15.51
N GLU A 98 59.60 -9.12 -15.66
CA GLU A 98 58.32 -9.65 -16.14
C GLU A 98 57.16 -9.33 -15.17
N ILE A 99 57.41 -9.40 -13.85
CA ILE A 99 56.44 -8.95 -12.82
C ILE A 99 56.18 -7.44 -12.94
N GLU A 100 57.25 -6.65 -13.11
CA GLU A 100 57.29 -5.26 -13.64
C GLU A 100 56.19 -4.99 -14.68
N GLU A 101 56.37 -5.67 -15.82
CA GLU A 101 55.56 -5.49 -17.02
C GLU A 101 54.11 -5.95 -16.82
N LEU A 102 53.90 -7.12 -16.22
CA LEU A 102 52.56 -7.66 -15.94
C LEU A 102 51.79 -6.76 -14.97
N THR A 103 52.46 -6.19 -13.97
CA THR A 103 51.84 -5.25 -13.02
C THR A 103 51.40 -3.98 -13.74
N GLN A 104 52.24 -3.45 -14.63
CA GLN A 104 51.92 -2.27 -15.43
C GLN A 104 50.75 -2.54 -16.38
N GLN A 105 50.69 -3.71 -17.02
CA GLN A 105 49.58 -4.11 -17.88
C GLN A 105 48.27 -4.25 -17.10
N LEU A 106 48.30 -4.87 -15.92
CA LEU A 106 47.13 -5.00 -15.05
C LEU A 106 46.62 -3.63 -14.57
N GLU A 107 47.52 -2.71 -14.22
CA GLU A 107 47.14 -1.35 -13.82
C GLU A 107 46.60 -0.55 -15.02
N GLY A 108 47.18 -0.73 -16.21
CA GLY A 108 46.64 -0.16 -17.45
C GLY A 108 45.24 -0.67 -17.78
N MET A 109 45.01 -1.98 -17.66
CA MET A 109 43.68 -2.58 -17.82
C MET A 109 42.70 -2.07 -16.76
N ARG A 110 43.12 -1.97 -15.49
CA ARG A 110 42.28 -1.43 -14.40
C ARG A 110 41.89 0.02 -14.65
N ALA A 111 42.82 0.85 -15.13
CA ALA A 111 42.56 2.25 -15.44
C ALA A 111 41.53 2.40 -16.57
N ILE A 112 41.67 1.61 -17.65
CA ILE A 112 40.76 1.66 -18.80
C ILE A 112 39.39 1.08 -18.43
N TYR A 113 39.34 -0.20 -18.07
CA TYR A 113 38.06 -0.90 -17.86
C TYR A 113 37.38 -0.50 -16.56
N GLY A 114 38.13 -0.13 -15.52
CA GLY A 114 37.57 0.30 -14.25
C GLY A 114 36.83 1.64 -14.37
N THR A 115 37.40 2.60 -15.09
CA THR A 115 36.78 3.93 -15.27
C THR A 115 35.59 3.87 -16.22
N GLU A 116 35.68 3.13 -17.34
CA GLU A 116 34.57 2.96 -18.28
C GLU A 116 33.36 2.28 -17.65
N VAL A 117 33.58 1.22 -16.87
CA VAL A 117 32.48 0.51 -16.17
C VAL A 117 31.84 1.41 -15.11
N LEU A 118 32.65 2.13 -14.31
CA LEU A 118 32.12 3.06 -13.30
C LEU A 118 31.34 4.20 -13.94
N GLN A 119 31.84 4.79 -15.03
CA GLN A 119 31.17 5.87 -15.74
C GLN A 119 29.84 5.39 -16.35
N ARG A 120 29.82 4.18 -16.92
CA ARG A 120 28.60 3.60 -17.46
C ARG A 120 27.55 3.34 -16.38
N VAL A 121 27.94 2.74 -15.26
CA VAL A 121 27.02 2.48 -14.14
C VAL A 121 26.50 3.80 -13.56
N SER A 122 27.36 4.80 -13.41
CA SER A 122 26.96 6.14 -12.94
C SER A 122 25.93 6.78 -13.87
N TYR A 123 26.15 6.73 -15.20
CA TYR A 123 25.22 7.26 -16.19
C TYR A 123 23.87 6.52 -16.19
N GLU A 124 23.89 5.18 -16.13
CA GLU A 124 22.66 4.37 -16.08
C GLU A 124 21.85 4.66 -14.81
N PHE A 125 22.53 4.86 -13.67
CA PHE A 125 21.89 5.22 -12.40
C PHE A 125 21.28 6.62 -12.44
N GLU A 126 22.00 7.61 -12.98
CA GLU A 126 21.48 8.96 -13.15
C GLU A 126 20.26 8.99 -14.08
N ALA A 127 20.31 8.25 -15.18
CA ALA A 127 19.17 8.10 -16.09
C ALA A 127 17.96 7.42 -15.40
N ALA A 128 18.22 6.40 -14.58
CA ALA A 128 17.17 5.74 -13.79
C ALA A 128 16.54 6.68 -12.75
N ILE A 129 17.34 7.50 -12.07
CA ILE A 129 16.85 8.53 -11.13
C ILE A 129 15.98 9.53 -11.88
N LYS A 130 16.45 10.09 -13.00
CA LYS A 130 15.67 11.06 -13.80
C LYS A 130 14.33 10.46 -14.25
N LYS A 131 14.34 9.19 -14.66
CA LYS A 131 13.12 8.47 -15.03
C LYS A 131 12.17 8.33 -13.83
N ARG A 132 12.67 7.91 -12.67
CA ARG A 132 11.89 7.80 -11.43
C ARG A 132 11.28 9.15 -11.05
N ASP A 133 12.07 10.22 -11.07
CA ASP A 133 11.60 11.55 -10.68
C ASP A 133 10.51 12.05 -11.63
N SER A 134 10.65 11.80 -12.93
CA SER A 134 9.59 12.12 -13.91
C SER A 134 8.28 11.36 -13.64
N ILE A 135 8.37 10.10 -13.17
CA ILE A 135 7.21 9.29 -12.81
C ILE A 135 6.56 9.84 -11.54
N ILE A 136 7.36 10.17 -10.51
CA ILE A 136 6.88 10.76 -9.25
C ILE A 136 6.15 12.07 -9.54
N THR A 137 6.73 12.97 -10.34
CA THR A 137 6.09 14.24 -10.71
C THR A 137 4.75 14.01 -11.41
N ARG A 138 4.68 13.04 -12.34
CA ARG A 138 3.44 12.72 -13.06
C ARG A 138 2.38 12.13 -12.14
N LEU A 139 2.76 11.23 -11.23
CA LEU A 139 1.86 10.66 -10.23
C LEU A 139 1.32 11.74 -9.28
N ALA A 140 2.20 12.62 -8.79
CA ALA A 140 1.79 13.74 -7.94
C ALA A 140 0.77 14.66 -8.64
N ALA A 141 1.02 15.00 -9.90
CA ALA A 141 0.09 15.79 -10.70
C ALA A 141 -1.26 15.09 -10.90
N ASN A 142 -1.25 13.78 -11.19
CA ASN A 142 -2.47 12.98 -11.33
C ASN A 142 -3.27 12.94 -10.03
N MET A 143 -2.62 12.67 -8.90
CA MET A 143 -3.27 12.66 -7.59
C MET A 143 -3.90 14.02 -7.26
N GLN A 144 -3.21 15.12 -7.53
CA GLN A 144 -3.75 16.45 -7.32
C GLN A 144 -4.95 16.73 -8.25
N GLN A 145 -4.89 16.30 -9.51
CA GLN A 145 -5.99 16.43 -10.44
C GLN A 145 -7.20 15.60 -10.00
N SER A 146 -6.99 14.38 -9.52
CA SER A 146 -8.07 13.53 -8.99
C SER A 146 -8.77 14.20 -7.81
N ARG A 147 -8.01 14.77 -6.86
CA ARG A 147 -8.57 15.52 -5.73
C ARG A 147 -9.42 16.70 -6.20
N LYS A 148 -8.90 17.51 -7.12
CA LYS A 148 -9.66 18.63 -7.71
C LYS A 148 -10.96 18.20 -8.38
N LYS A 149 -10.95 17.07 -9.10
CA LYS A 149 -12.17 16.51 -9.72
C LYS A 149 -13.17 16.05 -8.66
N THR A 150 -12.72 15.40 -7.60
CA THR A 150 -13.59 15.02 -6.48
C THR A 150 -14.22 16.24 -5.81
N ASP A 151 -13.42 17.29 -5.58
CA ASP A 151 -13.91 18.55 -5.00
C ASP A 151 -14.95 19.22 -5.91
N GLN A 152 -14.73 19.21 -7.24
CA GLN A 152 -15.70 19.72 -8.23
C GLN A 152 -17.01 18.94 -8.21
N ILE A 153 -16.94 17.61 -8.20
CA ILE A 153 -18.14 16.75 -8.12
C ILE A 153 -18.91 17.03 -6.82
N LEU A 154 -18.20 17.19 -5.71
CA LEU A 154 -18.81 17.49 -4.42
C LEU A 154 -19.53 18.84 -4.45
N GLU A 155 -18.90 19.86 -5.02
CA GLU A 155 -19.50 21.18 -5.21
C GLU A 155 -20.76 21.14 -6.09
N GLU A 156 -20.70 20.45 -7.24
CA GLU A 156 -21.87 20.26 -8.12
C GLU A 156 -23.00 19.52 -7.40
N PHE A 157 -22.67 18.50 -6.60
CA PHE A 157 -23.64 17.75 -5.80
C PHE A 157 -24.34 18.64 -4.77
N PHE A 158 -23.60 19.49 -4.06
CA PHE A 158 -24.18 20.44 -3.11
C PHE A 158 -25.14 21.41 -3.80
N GLN A 159 -24.76 21.98 -4.95
CA GLN A 159 -25.65 22.89 -5.69
C GLN A 159 -26.91 22.18 -6.21
N LEU A 160 -26.80 20.93 -6.66
CA LEU A 160 -27.96 20.13 -7.10
C LEU A 160 -28.88 19.80 -5.93
N THR A 161 -28.33 19.46 -4.78
CA THR A 161 -29.11 19.19 -3.56
C THR A 161 -29.84 20.45 -3.10
N GLU A 162 -29.17 21.60 -3.08
CA GLU A 162 -29.79 22.88 -2.73
C GLU A 162 -30.94 23.24 -3.70
N ARG A 163 -30.72 23.07 -5.01
CA ARG A 163 -31.78 23.31 -6.01
C ARG A 163 -32.95 22.35 -5.82
N SER A 164 -32.69 21.07 -5.55
CA SER A 164 -33.72 20.07 -5.30
C SER A 164 -34.55 20.41 -4.07
N GLU A 165 -33.91 20.84 -2.98
CA GLU A 165 -34.60 21.24 -1.75
C GLU A 165 -35.52 22.44 -1.99
N LYS A 166 -35.04 23.46 -2.72
CA LYS A 166 -35.85 24.64 -3.09
C LYS A 166 -37.10 24.26 -3.88
N VAL A 167 -36.96 23.37 -4.87
CA VAL A 167 -38.10 22.88 -5.66
C VAL A 167 -39.10 22.13 -4.78
N GLN A 168 -38.60 21.26 -3.89
CA GLN A 168 -39.46 20.50 -2.98
C GLN A 168 -40.26 21.42 -2.04
N ILE A 169 -39.63 22.46 -1.48
CA ILE A 169 -40.31 23.47 -0.67
C ILE A 169 -41.36 24.23 -1.50
N GLN A 170 -41.05 24.56 -2.75
CA GLN A 170 -41.98 25.25 -3.65
C GLN A 170 -43.21 24.38 -3.97
N GLU A 171 -43.02 23.09 -4.25
CA GLU A 171 -44.11 22.14 -4.48
C GLU A 171 -45.00 22.00 -3.24
N GLN A 172 -44.41 21.89 -2.06
CA GLN A 172 -45.15 21.85 -0.79
C GLN A 172 -45.96 23.14 -0.56
N HIS A 173 -45.37 24.31 -0.86
CA HIS A 173 -46.07 25.58 -0.74
C HIS A 173 -47.27 25.65 -1.70
N VAL A 174 -47.10 25.26 -2.98
CA VAL A 174 -48.20 25.24 -3.96
C VAL A 174 -49.29 24.27 -3.52
N LEU A 175 -48.94 23.07 -3.07
CA LEU A 175 -49.89 22.08 -2.55
C LEU A 175 -50.66 22.61 -1.33
N SER A 176 -49.97 23.30 -0.42
CA SER A 176 -50.54 23.96 0.76
C SER A 176 -51.59 25.00 0.36
N VAL A 177 -51.23 25.93 -0.54
CA VAL A 177 -52.14 26.97 -1.04
C VAL A 177 -53.34 26.35 -1.75
N PHE A 178 -53.12 25.33 -2.58
CA PHE A 178 -54.20 24.63 -3.27
C PHE A 178 -55.17 23.96 -2.29
N ASN A 179 -54.66 23.25 -1.27
CA ASN A 179 -55.49 22.62 -0.26
C ASN A 179 -56.28 23.66 0.55
N PHE A 180 -55.66 24.79 0.90
CA PHE A 180 -56.35 25.88 1.59
C PHE A 180 -57.49 26.44 0.72
N GLN A 181 -57.22 26.73 -0.54
CA GLN A 181 -58.21 27.29 -1.46
C GLN A 181 -59.35 26.30 -1.77
N ALA A 182 -59.04 25.02 -1.91
CA ALA A 182 -60.07 23.98 -2.03
C ALA A 182 -60.96 23.92 -0.79
N ARG A 183 -60.37 24.01 0.41
CA ARG A 183 -61.10 24.01 1.68
C ARG A 183 -61.98 25.25 1.84
N GLU A 184 -61.47 26.42 1.48
CA GLU A 184 -62.23 27.68 1.50
C GLU A 184 -63.38 27.66 0.49
N THR A 185 -63.16 27.14 -0.73
CA THR A 185 -64.18 27.01 -1.77
C THR A 185 -65.29 26.03 -1.35
N LEU A 186 -64.92 24.92 -0.71
CA LEU A 186 -65.89 23.96 -0.15
C LEU A 186 -66.70 24.56 1.00
N GLN A 187 -66.09 25.38 1.86
CA GLN A 187 -66.80 26.09 2.93
C GLN A 187 -67.73 27.20 2.41
N ARG A 188 -67.45 27.78 1.24
CA ARG A 188 -68.24 28.87 0.63
C ARG A 188 -69.31 28.40 -0.37
N SER A 189 -69.40 27.10 -0.67
CA SER A 189 -70.37 26.55 -1.63
C SER A 189 -71.78 26.38 -1.03
N PRO A 190 -72.87 26.72 -1.74
CA PRO A 190 -74.25 26.66 -1.24
C PRO A 190 -74.87 25.24 -1.11
N HIS A 191 -74.06 24.16 -1.25
CA HIS A 191 -74.49 22.75 -1.12
C HIS A 191 -73.71 21.97 -0.04
N SER A 192 -73.62 22.55 1.16
CA SER A 192 -72.84 22.15 2.35
C SER A 192 -72.67 20.64 2.67
N SER A 193 -73.66 19.77 2.42
CA SER A 193 -73.60 18.35 2.83
C SER A 193 -72.62 17.50 2.00
N ALA A 194 -72.72 17.54 0.67
CA ALA A 194 -71.87 16.71 -0.20
C ALA A 194 -70.39 17.16 -0.17
N ALA A 195 -70.16 18.46 0.00
CA ALA A 195 -68.83 19.02 0.17
C ALA A 195 -68.18 18.59 1.51
N ALA A 196 -68.95 18.56 2.60
CA ALA A 196 -68.49 18.07 3.89
C ALA A 196 -68.18 16.56 3.86
N GLU A 197 -69.02 15.77 3.19
CA GLU A 197 -68.78 14.33 2.98
C GLU A 197 -67.50 14.06 2.19
N LEU A 198 -67.21 14.83 1.14
CA LEU A 198 -65.95 14.69 0.38
C LEU A 198 -64.71 15.04 1.21
N VAL A 199 -64.78 16.04 2.09
CA VAL A 199 -63.68 16.37 3.02
C VAL A 199 -63.45 15.24 4.01
N LEU A 200 -64.53 14.70 4.58
CA LEU A 200 -64.45 13.57 5.51
C LEU A 200 -63.88 12.32 4.83
N LEU A 201 -64.35 12.02 3.62
CA LEU A 201 -63.87 10.89 2.83
C LEU A 201 -62.38 11.05 2.46
N LYS A 202 -61.93 12.26 2.10
CA LYS A 202 -60.51 12.55 1.83
C LYS A 202 -59.65 12.34 3.08
N GLN A 203 -60.13 12.77 4.26
CA GLN A 203 -59.43 12.52 5.51
C GLN A 203 -59.34 11.02 5.81
N GLN A 204 -60.44 10.28 5.65
CA GLN A 204 -60.47 8.83 5.85
C GLN A 204 -59.50 8.09 4.91
N VAL A 205 -59.42 8.49 3.63
CA VAL A 205 -58.44 7.93 2.67
C VAL A 205 -57.01 8.22 3.12
N HIS A 206 -56.75 9.41 3.67
CA HIS A 206 -55.42 9.74 4.20
C HIS A 206 -55.04 8.85 5.40
N ASP A 207 -55.96 8.65 6.33
CA ASP A 207 -55.72 7.80 7.51
C ASP A 207 -55.48 6.34 7.11
N GLN A 208 -56.24 5.84 6.12
CA GLN A 208 -56.01 4.51 5.54
C GLN A 208 -54.64 4.38 4.87
N GLN A 209 -54.20 5.42 4.15
CA GLN A 209 -52.88 5.45 3.51
C GLN A 209 -51.75 5.37 4.55
N GLN A 210 -51.85 6.13 5.65
CA GLN A 210 -50.86 6.09 6.72
C GLN A 210 -50.78 4.71 7.39
N LEU A 211 -51.93 4.06 7.61
CA LEU A 211 -51.98 2.70 8.15
C LEU A 211 -51.31 1.69 7.19
N LEU A 212 -51.55 1.83 5.88
CA LEU A 212 -50.94 0.98 4.86
C LEU A 212 -49.41 1.12 4.85
N GLU A 213 -48.90 2.34 4.99
CA GLU A 213 -47.46 2.59 5.09
C GLU A 213 -46.83 1.99 6.36
N GLN A 214 -47.54 2.02 7.49
CA GLN A 214 -47.09 1.34 8.71
C GLN A 214 -47.05 -0.18 8.53
N GLN A 215 -48.08 -0.77 7.93
CA GLN A 215 -48.12 -2.19 7.60
C GLN A 215 -46.99 -2.59 6.65
N TYR A 216 -46.72 -1.77 5.64
CA TYR A 216 -45.63 -2.02 4.69
C TYR A 216 -44.25 -2.00 5.37
N ARG A 217 -44.03 -1.08 6.34
CA ARG A 217 -42.80 -1.06 7.14
C ARG A 217 -42.64 -2.34 7.96
N LEU A 218 -43.70 -2.77 8.67
CA LEU A 218 -43.68 -4.01 9.47
C LEU A 218 -43.43 -5.25 8.60
N LEU A 219 -44.02 -5.30 7.40
CA LEU A 219 -43.79 -6.39 6.44
C LEU A 219 -42.33 -6.43 6.00
N LYS A 220 -41.74 -5.27 5.68
CA LYS A 220 -40.34 -5.16 5.26
C LYS A 220 -39.37 -5.63 6.36
N ASP A 221 -39.64 -5.28 7.61
CA ASP A 221 -38.83 -5.73 8.75
C ASP A 221 -38.93 -7.25 8.95
N SER A 222 -40.13 -7.81 8.75
CA SER A 222 -40.36 -9.26 8.83
C SER A 222 -39.62 -10.02 7.72
N GLN A 223 -39.65 -9.51 6.49
CA GLN A 223 -38.90 -10.09 5.36
C GLN A 223 -37.38 -10.07 5.60
N LYS A 224 -36.85 -8.97 6.14
CA LYS A 224 -35.43 -8.89 6.51
C LYS A 224 -35.06 -9.97 7.53
N LYS A 225 -35.90 -10.15 8.54
CA LYS A 225 -35.69 -11.17 9.58
C LYS A 225 -35.78 -12.60 9.02
N GLU A 226 -36.67 -12.83 8.05
CA GLU A 226 -36.74 -14.10 7.32
C GLU A 226 -35.44 -14.40 6.56
N GLU A 227 -34.86 -13.40 5.90
CA GLU A 227 -33.57 -13.54 5.20
C GLU A 227 -32.42 -13.83 6.17
N GLU A 228 -32.38 -13.16 7.32
CA GLU A 228 -31.41 -13.44 8.39
C GLU A 228 -31.50 -14.89 8.88
N PHE A 229 -32.72 -15.39 9.14
CA PHE A 229 -32.91 -16.79 9.54
C PHE A 229 -32.54 -17.78 8.43
N LYS A 230 -32.84 -17.46 7.17
CA LYS A 230 -32.45 -18.31 6.04
C LYS A 230 -30.93 -18.44 5.95
N ASN A 231 -30.20 -17.33 6.13
CA ASN A 231 -28.75 -17.33 6.13
C ASN A 231 -28.17 -18.16 7.30
N GLU A 232 -28.74 -18.02 8.50
CA GLU A 232 -28.35 -18.83 9.66
C GLU A 232 -28.59 -20.33 9.41
N VAL A 233 -29.74 -20.69 8.84
CA VAL A 233 -30.04 -22.08 8.48
C VAL A 233 -29.04 -22.62 7.46
N THR A 234 -28.70 -21.86 6.43
CA THR A 234 -27.69 -22.29 5.43
C THR A 234 -26.31 -22.47 6.06
N PHE A 235 -25.89 -21.56 6.94
CA PHE A 235 -24.62 -21.66 7.66
C PHE A 235 -24.55 -22.90 8.55
N LEU A 236 -25.62 -23.19 9.30
CA LEU A 236 -25.70 -24.38 10.13
C LEU A 236 -25.71 -25.67 9.31
N GLN A 237 -26.41 -25.69 8.16
CA GLN A 237 -26.39 -26.83 7.24
C GLN A 237 -24.99 -27.11 6.67
N GLU A 238 -24.23 -26.07 6.32
CA GLU A 238 -22.84 -26.21 5.85
C GLU A 238 -21.93 -26.76 6.94
N ARG A 239 -22.02 -26.21 8.16
CA ARG A 239 -21.26 -26.74 9.31
C ARG A 239 -21.57 -28.21 9.58
N LEU A 240 -22.85 -28.58 9.51
CA LEU A 240 -23.28 -29.96 9.75
C LEU A 240 -22.70 -30.92 8.70
N LYS A 241 -22.68 -30.53 7.41
CA LYS A 241 -22.02 -31.31 6.35
C LYS A 241 -20.53 -31.52 6.61
N VAL A 242 -19.82 -30.48 7.06
CA VAL A 242 -18.39 -30.61 7.42
C VAL A 242 -18.20 -31.59 8.56
N TYR A 243 -19.02 -31.52 9.61
CA TYR A 243 -18.97 -32.48 10.72
C TYR A 243 -19.30 -33.91 10.27
N GLU A 244 -20.27 -34.10 9.38
CA GLU A 244 -20.60 -35.41 8.81
C GLU A 244 -19.43 -35.99 8.00
N MET A 245 -18.77 -35.18 7.17
CA MET A 245 -17.60 -35.61 6.41
C MET A 245 -16.44 -36.03 7.32
N VAL A 246 -16.09 -35.20 8.30
CA VAL A 246 -15.02 -35.53 9.26
C VAL A 246 -15.35 -36.79 10.05
N LYS A 247 -16.62 -36.98 10.45
CA LYS A 247 -17.05 -38.20 11.16
C LYS A 247 -16.93 -39.45 10.28
N LEU A 248 -17.28 -39.35 9.00
CA LEU A 248 -17.16 -40.47 8.06
C LEU A 248 -15.68 -40.83 7.78
N ASP A 249 -14.81 -39.83 7.63
CA ASP A 249 -13.36 -40.04 7.45
C ASP A 249 -12.74 -40.73 8.68
N VAL A 250 -13.06 -40.27 9.88
CA VAL A 250 -12.58 -40.89 11.13
C VAL A 250 -13.16 -42.30 11.29
N SER A 251 -14.43 -42.52 10.94
CA SER A 251 -15.05 -43.85 11.00
C SER A 251 -14.36 -44.84 10.05
N TRP A 252 -13.96 -44.40 8.86
CA TRP A 252 -13.25 -45.23 7.88
C TRP A 252 -11.84 -45.55 8.35
N LEU A 253 -11.13 -44.59 8.95
CA LEU A 253 -9.81 -44.80 9.57
C LEU A 253 -9.86 -45.80 10.73
N VAL A 254 -10.89 -45.74 11.58
CA VAL A 254 -11.06 -46.65 12.72
C VAL A 254 -11.44 -48.07 12.28
N THR A 255 -12.11 -48.25 11.14
CA THR A 255 -12.45 -49.58 10.61
C THR A 255 -11.32 -50.22 9.79
N ALA A 256 -10.32 -49.44 9.36
CA ALA A 256 -9.17 -49.91 8.58
C ALA A 256 -7.95 -50.36 9.43
N LEU A 257 -7.94 -50.03 10.72
CA LEU A 257 -6.95 -50.44 11.73
C LEU A 257 -7.42 -51.69 12.50
#